data_AF-A0A821M482-F1
#
_entry.id   AF-A0A821M482-F1
#
_cell.length_a   1.000
_cell.length_b   1.000
_cell.length_c   1.000
_cell.angle_alpha   90.00
_cell.angle_beta   90.00
_cell.angle_gamma   90.00
#
_symmetry.space_group_name_H-M   'P 1'
#
loop_
_entity.id
_entity.type
_entity.pdbx_description
1 polymer ?
#
loop_
_entity_poly.entity_id
_entity_poly.type
_entity_poly.pdbx_seq_one_letter_code
_entity_poly.pdbx_strand_id
1 'polypeptide(L)'
;EECWFPKATDRTYLEKIINTHGQHPKFGKPNYKAPSDFSIIHYAGKVDYSTDQWLMKNMDPLNDNVVALLQASNDQFTREIWKDAEIVGLAVTDQNDVTLNLKSTIKKGMFRTVGQLYKEQLTKLMFTLRNTNPNFVRCIIPNHEKK
;
A
#
# COMPACT_ATOMS: atom_id res chain seq x y z
N GLU A 1 -5.12 -0.37 -9.01
CA GLU A 1 -6.26 -0.68 -9.90
C GLU A 1 -7.13 -1.80 -9.33
N GLU A 2 -6.59 -2.99 -9.10
CA GLU A 2 -7.38 -4.13 -8.56
C GLU A 2 -8.09 -3.84 -7.24
N CYS A 3 -7.48 -3.02 -6.35
CA CYS A 3 -8.12 -2.57 -5.11
C CYS A 3 -9.49 -1.88 -5.29
N TRP A 4 -9.82 -1.42 -6.50
CA TRP A 4 -11.05 -0.66 -6.78
C TRP A 4 -12.15 -1.49 -7.44
N PHE A 5 -11.85 -2.72 -7.87
CA PHE A 5 -12.82 -3.54 -8.58
C PHE A 5 -13.74 -4.25 -7.57
N PRO A 6 -15.06 -4.08 -7.65
CA PRO A 6 -15.99 -4.81 -6.81
C PRO A 6 -15.84 -6.31 -7.13
N LYS A 7 -15.45 -7.11 -6.14
CA LYS A 7 -15.09 -8.56 -6.22
C LYS A 7 -13.64 -8.88 -6.60
N ALA A 8 -12.74 -7.91 -6.71
CA ALA A 8 -11.32 -8.23 -6.78
C ALA A 8 -10.85 -8.91 -5.48
N THR A 9 -9.91 -9.84 -5.64
CA THR A 9 -9.28 -10.58 -4.55
C THR A 9 -7.77 -10.59 -4.78
N ASP A 10 -6.98 -10.93 -3.76
CA ASP A 10 -5.53 -11.06 -3.93
C ASP A 10 -5.18 -12.08 -5.04
N ARG A 11 -6.02 -13.12 -5.22
CA ARG A 11 -5.88 -14.08 -6.32
C ARG A 11 -6.10 -13.46 -7.70
N THR A 12 -7.14 -12.64 -7.90
CA THR A 12 -7.37 -11.99 -9.20
C THR A 12 -6.26 -10.99 -9.51
N TYR A 13 -5.73 -10.33 -8.48
CA TYR A 13 -4.54 -9.49 -8.59
C TYR A 13 -3.30 -10.27 -9.02
N LEU A 14 -3.05 -11.43 -8.40
CA LEU A 14 -1.97 -12.33 -8.78
C LEU A 14 -2.06 -12.76 -10.24
N GLU A 15 -3.24 -13.21 -10.69
CA GLU A 15 -3.49 -13.60 -12.07
C GLU A 15 -3.19 -12.45 -13.04
N LYS A 16 -3.64 -11.24 -12.71
CA LYS A 16 -3.34 -10.03 -13.50
C LYS A 16 -1.85 -9.76 -13.57
N ILE A 17 -1.12 -9.88 -12.47
CA ILE A 17 0.34 -9.70 -12.47
C ILE A 17 1.03 -10.73 -13.35
N ILE A 18 0.66 -12.00 -13.24
CA ILE A 18 1.26 -13.07 -14.05
C ILE A 18 0.97 -12.84 -15.53
N ASN A 19 -0.26 -12.45 -15.88
CA ASN A 19 -0.63 -12.15 -17.27
C ASN A 19 0.13 -10.92 -17.81
N THR A 20 0.35 -9.90 -16.97
CA THR A 20 1.01 -8.65 -17.39
C THR A 20 2.53 -8.78 -17.46
N HIS A 21 3.14 -9.46 -16.49
CA HIS A 21 4.60 -9.47 -16.26
C HIS A 21 5.23 -10.86 -16.36
N GLY A 22 4.46 -11.91 -16.61
CA GLY A 22 4.93 -13.31 -16.57
C GLY A 22 6.05 -13.67 -17.54
N GLN A 23 6.27 -12.86 -18.58
CA GLN A 23 7.37 -13.05 -19.55
C GLN A 23 8.59 -12.16 -19.25
N HIS A 24 8.50 -11.28 -18.25
CA HIS A 24 9.58 -10.38 -17.91
C HIS A 24 10.74 -11.17 -17.29
N PRO A 25 12.01 -10.98 -17.72
CA PRO A 25 13.15 -11.79 -17.26
C PRO A 25 13.46 -11.65 -15.76
N LYS A 26 12.92 -10.62 -15.09
CA LYS A 26 13.03 -10.43 -13.63
C LYS A 26 11.82 -10.95 -12.84
N PHE A 27 10.81 -11.49 -13.51
CA PHE A 27 9.63 -12.07 -12.89
C PHE A 27 9.74 -13.60 -12.88
N GLY A 28 9.66 -14.21 -11.71
CA GLY A 28 9.59 -15.66 -11.56
C GLY A 28 8.16 -16.10 -11.26
N LYS A 29 7.62 -16.97 -12.12
CA LYS A 29 6.27 -17.53 -11.97
C LYS A 29 6.17 -18.40 -10.70
N PRO A 30 4.97 -18.51 -10.09
CA PRO A 30 4.73 -19.42 -8.98
C PRO A 30 5.19 -20.84 -9.31
N ASN A 31 5.84 -21.47 -8.34
CA ASN A 31 6.13 -22.90 -8.39
C ASN A 31 5.06 -23.63 -7.57
N TYR A 32 4.34 -24.57 -8.17
CA TYR A 32 3.28 -25.35 -7.51
C TYR A 32 3.73 -26.07 -6.22
N LYS A 33 5.04 -26.25 -6.01
CA LYS A 33 5.61 -26.87 -4.80
C LYS A 33 5.94 -25.88 -3.68
N ALA A 34 5.93 -24.57 -3.96
CA ALA A 34 6.29 -23.52 -3.02
C ALA A 34 5.05 -22.75 -2.55
N PRO A 35 5.00 -22.29 -1.29
CA PRO A 35 3.87 -21.51 -0.76
C PRO A 35 3.83 -20.06 -1.29
N SER A 36 4.77 -19.69 -2.16
CA SER A 36 4.91 -18.33 -2.70
C SER A 36 4.09 -18.14 -3.98
N ASP A 37 3.46 -16.99 -4.11
CA ASP A 37 2.57 -16.65 -5.23
C ASP A 37 3.34 -16.21 -6.47
N PHE A 38 4.46 -15.51 -6.31
CA PHE A 38 5.39 -15.17 -7.38
C PHE A 38 6.75 -14.79 -6.79
N SER A 39 7.72 -14.49 -7.65
CA SER A 39 9.03 -14.03 -7.21
C SER A 39 9.59 -12.95 -8.11
N ILE A 40 10.46 -12.12 -7.55
CA ILE A 40 11.14 -11.05 -8.27
C ILE A 40 12.65 -11.19 -8.07
N ILE A 41 13.40 -11.07 -9.17
CA ILE A 41 14.87 -11.09 -9.15
C ILE A 41 15.36 -9.65 -8.93
N HIS A 42 15.62 -9.30 -7.68
CA HIS A 42 16.19 -8.01 -7.28
C HIS A 42 17.72 -8.00 -7.47
N TYR A 43 18.33 -6.82 -7.33
CA TYR A 43 19.79 -6.68 -7.42
C TYR A 43 20.54 -7.52 -6.37
N ALA A 44 19.94 -7.70 -5.18
CA ALA A 44 20.52 -8.45 -4.07
C ALA A 44 20.12 -9.94 -4.04
N GLY A 45 19.34 -10.41 -5.03
CA GLY A 45 18.89 -11.80 -5.10
C GLY A 45 17.41 -11.95 -5.43
N LYS A 46 16.98 -13.21 -5.58
CA LYS A 46 15.58 -13.58 -5.79
C LYS A 46 14.82 -13.51 -4.46
N VAL A 47 13.66 -12.86 -4.47
CA VAL A 47 12.74 -12.80 -3.33
C VAL A 47 11.41 -13.40 -3.75
N ASP A 48 10.92 -14.35 -2.95
CA ASP A 48 9.62 -14.98 -3.12
C ASP A 48 8.57 -14.17 -2.31
N TYR A 49 7.47 -13.80 -2.97
CA TYR A 49 6.40 -12.97 -2.40
C TYR A 49 5.11 -13.77 -2.23
N SER A 50 4.41 -13.50 -1.13
CA SER A 50 3.00 -13.89 -0.93
C SER A 50 2.13 -12.64 -0.99
N THR A 51 1.05 -12.73 -1.75
CA THR A 51 0.06 -11.68 -2.03
C THR A 51 -1.03 -11.57 -0.96
N ASP A 52 -0.92 -12.36 0.12
CA ASP A 52 -1.95 -12.42 1.16
C ASP A 52 -2.25 -11.04 1.78
N GLN A 53 -3.52 -10.64 1.67
CA GLN A 53 -4.08 -9.37 2.12
C GLN A 53 -3.46 -8.13 1.48
N TRP A 54 -2.83 -8.24 0.30
CA TRP A 54 -2.20 -7.10 -0.36
C TRP A 54 -3.21 -6.04 -0.77
N LEU A 55 -4.39 -6.43 -1.26
CA LEU A 55 -5.43 -5.47 -1.59
C LEU A 55 -5.84 -4.66 -0.36
N MET A 56 -6.11 -5.34 0.76
CA MET A 56 -6.47 -4.69 2.04
C MET A 56 -5.35 -3.77 2.53
N LYS A 57 -4.11 -4.27 2.61
CA LYS A 57 -2.93 -3.50 3.05
C LYS A 57 -2.66 -2.27 2.18
N ASN A 58 -2.94 -2.37 0.87
CA ASN A 58 -2.75 -1.25 -0.05
C ASN A 58 -3.91 -0.25 -0.01
N MET A 59 -5.11 -0.68 0.37
CA MET A 59 -6.27 0.19 0.57
C MET A 59 -6.24 0.92 1.90
N ASP A 60 -5.72 0.27 2.95
CA ASP A 60 -5.65 0.79 4.31
C ASP A 60 -7.01 1.31 4.84
N PRO A 61 -8.05 0.45 4.85
CA PRO A 61 -9.38 0.89 5.25
C PRO A 61 -9.44 1.18 6.75
N LEU A 62 -10.01 2.34 7.11
CA LEU A 62 -10.31 2.72 8.48
C LEU A 62 -11.82 2.72 8.74
N ASN A 63 -12.22 2.56 10.01
CA ASN A 63 -13.61 2.69 10.40
C ASN A 63 -13.93 4.16 10.73
N ASP A 64 -14.78 4.76 9.92
CA ASP A 64 -15.15 6.18 9.97
C ASP A 64 -15.69 6.60 11.34
N ASN A 65 -16.50 5.76 11.98
CA ASN A 65 -17.08 6.07 13.29
C ASN A 65 -16.00 6.13 14.38
N VAL A 66 -15.01 5.25 14.29
CA VAL A 66 -13.89 5.22 15.25
C VAL A 66 -12.97 6.43 15.02
N VAL A 67 -12.69 6.77 13.76
CA VAL A 67 -11.90 7.97 13.42
C VAL A 67 -12.59 9.23 13.96
N ALA A 68 -13.89 9.39 13.72
CA ALA A 68 -14.67 10.52 14.22
C ALA A 68 -14.65 10.61 15.75
N LEU A 69 -14.79 9.48 16.45
CA LEU A 69 -14.71 9.42 17.90
C LEU A 69 -13.33 9.88 18.42
N LEU A 70 -12.25 9.43 17.79
CA LEU A 70 -10.89 9.78 18.20
C LEU A 70 -10.56 11.25 17.91
N GLN A 71 -11.08 11.79 16.80
CA GLN A 71 -11.02 13.23 16.49
C GLN A 71 -11.82 14.09 17.47
N ALA A 72 -12.89 13.54 18.06
CA ALA A 72 -13.70 14.20 19.08
C ALA A 72 -13.26 13.90 20.52
N SER A 73 -12.08 13.26 20.72
CA SER A 73 -11.62 12.87 22.04
C SER A 73 -11.48 14.07 22.99
N ASN A 74 -11.87 13.85 24.25
CA ASN A 74 -11.66 14.80 25.35
C ASN A 74 -10.16 14.96 25.69
N ASP A 75 -9.35 13.94 25.42
CA ASP A 75 -7.91 14.03 25.57
C ASP A 75 -7.30 14.83 24.41
N GLN A 76 -6.61 15.91 24.75
CA GLN A 76 -5.99 16.81 23.77
C GLN A 76 -4.94 16.09 22.93
N PHE A 77 -4.12 15.23 23.54
CA PHE A 77 -3.06 14.53 22.83
C PHE A 77 -3.63 13.57 21.76
N THR A 78 -4.63 12.78 22.14
CA THR A 78 -5.35 11.90 21.19
C THR A 78 -5.95 12.70 20.05
N ARG A 79 -6.64 13.81 20.34
CA ARG A 79 -7.24 14.66 19.30
C ARG A 79 -6.20 15.24 18.35
N GLU A 80 -5.03 15.63 18.84
CA GLU A 80 -3.94 16.16 18.01
C GLU A 80 -3.33 15.12 17.07
N ILE A 81 -3.21 13.86 17.50
CA ILE A 81 -2.74 12.74 16.64
C ILE A 81 -3.72 12.51 15.49
N TRP A 82 -5.02 12.52 15.78
CA TRP A 82 -6.07 12.13 14.82
C TRP A 82 -6.61 13.30 13.98
N LYS A 83 -6.13 14.54 14.20
CA LYS A 83 -6.65 15.75 13.59
C LYS A 83 -6.68 15.71 12.04
N ASP A 84 -5.67 15.09 11.43
CA ASP A 84 -5.49 14.99 9.98
C ASP A 84 -5.76 13.57 9.46
N ALA A 85 -6.39 12.71 10.28
CA ALA A 85 -6.74 11.36 9.85
C ALA A 85 -7.78 11.44 8.73
N GLU A 86 -7.33 11.19 7.50
CA GLU A 86 -8.18 11.07 6.32
C GLU A 86 -8.62 9.62 6.17
N ILE A 87 -9.92 9.42 5.98
CA ILE A 87 -10.51 8.10 5.71
C ILE A 87 -10.20 7.74 4.26
N VAL A 88 -9.43 6.66 4.03
CA VAL A 88 -9.33 6.03 2.72
C VAL A 88 -10.53 5.08 2.57
N GLY A 89 -11.70 5.65 2.22
CA GLY A 89 -12.98 4.94 2.27
C GLY A 89 -13.66 4.80 0.92
N LEU A 90 -13.93 3.56 0.51
CA LEU A 90 -14.74 3.20 -0.66
C LEU A 90 -16.11 3.90 -0.62
N ALA A 91 -16.39 4.77 -1.58
CA ALA A 91 -17.76 5.17 -1.89
C ALA A 91 -18.51 4.10 -2.72
N VAL A 92 -18.34 2.80 -2.44
CA VAL A 92 -18.84 1.74 -3.34
C VAL A 92 -19.61 0.60 -2.68
N THR A 93 -19.89 0.62 -1.37
CA THR A 93 -20.66 -0.48 -0.76
C THR A 93 -21.78 -0.07 0.17
N ASP A 94 -22.48 1.03 -0.10
CA ASP A 94 -23.85 1.14 0.42
C ASP A 94 -24.81 1.75 -0.60
N GLN A 95 -25.68 0.88 -1.12
CA GLN A 95 -26.82 1.21 -1.96
C GLN A 95 -28.09 1.40 -1.11
N ASN A 96 -28.01 1.51 0.21
CA ASN A 96 -29.18 1.76 1.06
C ASN A 96 -28.92 2.86 2.09
N ASP A 97 -29.33 4.06 1.71
CA ASP A 97 -30.07 5.04 2.55
C ASP A 97 -29.83 5.00 4.07
N VAL A 98 -28.99 5.90 4.62
CA VAL A 98 -29.31 6.75 5.78
C VAL A 98 -28.44 8.02 5.72
N THR A 99 -29.14 9.15 5.72
CA THR A 99 -28.70 10.52 5.95
C THR A 99 -27.78 10.72 7.16
N LEU A 100 -26.48 10.95 6.93
CA LEU A 100 -25.64 11.74 7.84
C LEU A 100 -24.70 12.65 7.04
N ASN A 101 -24.99 13.95 7.12
CA ASN A 101 -24.23 15.06 6.54
C ASN A 101 -22.88 15.26 7.23
N LEU A 102 -21.89 14.39 7.00
CA LEU A 102 -20.48 14.73 7.17
C LEU A 102 -19.86 14.88 5.79
N LYS A 103 -19.51 16.13 5.46
CA LYS A 103 -18.81 16.50 4.23
C LYS A 103 -17.52 15.70 4.12
N SER A 104 -17.53 14.64 3.31
CA SER A 104 -16.31 14.01 2.82
C SER A 104 -15.62 15.01 1.90
N THR A 105 -14.64 15.74 2.44
CA THR A 105 -13.77 16.66 1.70
C THR A 105 -12.83 15.91 0.74
N ILE A 106 -13.01 14.60 0.54
CA ILE A 106 -12.41 13.88 -0.57
C ILE A 106 -13.29 14.13 -1.78
N LYS A 107 -12.89 15.09 -2.63
CA LYS A 107 -13.43 15.24 -3.98
C LYS A 107 -13.53 13.86 -4.61
N LYS A 108 -14.74 13.43 -4.97
CA LYS A 108 -15.03 12.20 -5.74
C LYS A 108 -13.94 12.01 -6.80
N GLY A 109 -13.08 10.99 -6.62
CA GLY A 109 -12.06 10.61 -7.60
C GLY A 109 -10.59 10.75 -7.18
N MET A 110 -10.27 11.28 -5.99
CA MET A 110 -8.87 11.40 -5.53
C MET A 110 -8.51 10.40 -4.41
N PHE A 111 -8.85 9.13 -4.59
CA PHE A 111 -8.39 8.09 -3.67
C PHE A 111 -6.98 7.64 -4.05
N ARG A 112 -6.05 7.70 -3.09
CA ARG A 112 -4.66 7.27 -3.27
C ARG A 112 -4.44 6.01 -2.46
N THR A 113 -3.90 4.96 -3.08
CA THR A 113 -3.51 3.76 -2.33
C THR A 113 -2.20 4.00 -1.58
N VAL A 114 -1.91 3.20 -0.56
CA VAL A 114 -0.64 3.25 0.19
C VAL A 114 0.56 3.16 -0.76
N GLY A 115 0.53 2.22 -1.71
CA GLY A 115 1.57 2.08 -2.73
C GLY A 115 1.77 3.33 -3.60
N GLN A 116 0.69 4.05 -3.92
CA GLN A 116 0.79 5.31 -4.67
C GLN A 116 1.41 6.41 -3.82
N LEU A 117 0.96 6.59 -2.57
CA LEU A 117 1.50 7.58 -1.63
C LEU A 117 3.01 7.38 -1.44
N TYR A 118 3.42 6.13 -1.18
CA TYR A 118 4.83 5.79 -1.02
C TYR A 118 5.64 6.06 -2.30
N LYS A 119 5.11 5.69 -3.47
CA LYS A 119 5.78 5.96 -4.75
C LYS A 119 5.97 7.45 -5.00
N GLU A 120 5.00 8.29 -4.67
CA GLU A 120 5.10 9.75 -4.80
C GLU A 120 6.16 10.33 -3.85
N GLN A 121 6.17 9.91 -2.58
CA GLN A 121 7.19 10.32 -1.61
C GLN A 121 8.59 9.89 -2.04
N LEU A 122 8.74 8.64 -2.48
CA LEU A 122 10.00 8.10 -2.99
C LEU A 122 10.47 8.88 -4.23
N THR A 123 9.56 9.24 -5.13
CA THR A 123 9.91 10.04 -6.32
C THR A 123 10.43 11.42 -5.93
N LYS A 124 9.80 12.09 -4.96
CA LYS A 124 10.26 13.38 -4.41
C LYS A 124 11.65 13.25 -3.78
N LEU A 125 11.87 12.22 -2.98
CA LEU A 125 13.19 11.94 -2.39
C LEU A 125 14.26 11.74 -3.47
N MET A 126 13.98 10.89 -4.46
CA MET A 126 14.91 10.61 -5.55
C MET A 126 15.20 11.84 -6.40
N PHE A 127 14.23 12.75 -6.58
CA PHE A 127 14.45 14.04 -7.24
C PHE A 127 15.44 14.90 -6.46
N THR A 128 15.25 15.05 -5.14
CA THR A 128 16.18 15.81 -4.29
C THR A 128 17.58 15.20 -4.34
N LEU A 129 17.71 13.88 -4.16
CA LEU A 129 19.02 13.20 -4.16
C LEU A 129 19.78 13.36 -5.48
N ARG A 130 19.08 13.30 -6.63
CA ARG A 130 19.69 13.52 -7.95
C ARG A 130 20.22 14.94 -8.16
N ASN A 131 19.70 15.91 -7.41
CA ASN A 131 20.11 17.31 -7.46
C ASN A 131 21.14 17.68 -6.37
N THR A 132 21.79 16.67 -5.79
CA THR A 132 22.87 16.85 -4.80
C THR A 132 24.13 16.11 -5.27
N ASN A 133 25.26 16.35 -4.60
CA ASN A 133 26.47 15.55 -4.82
C ASN A 133 26.47 14.32 -3.91
N PRO A 134 26.25 13.10 -4.44
CA PRO A 134 26.11 11.91 -3.60
C PRO A 134 27.47 11.40 -3.11
N ASN A 135 27.54 11.08 -1.81
CA ASN A 135 28.64 10.32 -1.23
C ASN A 135 28.10 8.96 -0.78
N PHE A 136 28.69 7.87 -1.27
CA PHE A 136 28.19 6.53 -0.99
C PHE A 136 29.01 5.85 0.09
N VAL A 137 28.37 5.53 1.21
CA VAL A 137 28.90 4.61 2.22
C VAL A 137 28.24 3.24 2.01
N ARG A 138 29.01 2.23 1.62
CA ARG A 138 28.52 0.87 1.38
C ARG A 138 28.72 0.01 2.63
N CYS A 139 27.66 -0.14 3.41
CA CYS A 139 27.67 -1.02 4.57
C CYS A 139 27.66 -2.50 4.13
N ILE A 140 28.54 -3.31 4.73
CA ILE A 140 28.62 -4.76 4.49
C ILE A 140 28.16 -5.49 5.74
N ILE A 141 27.22 -6.44 5.58
CA ILE A 141 26.78 -7.31 6.66
C ILE A 141 27.86 -8.38 6.88
N PRO A 142 28.51 -8.44 8.07
CA PRO A 142 29.64 -9.35 8.28
C PRO A 142 29.20 -10.81 8.38
N ASN A 143 28.07 -11.08 9.02
CA ASN A 143 27.44 -12.39 9.12
C ASN A 143 25.96 -12.26 9.49
N HIS A 144 25.21 -13.35 9.34
CA HIS A 144 23.80 -13.42 9.75
C HIS A 144 23.60 -13.85 11.21
N GLU A 145 24.67 -14.24 11.91
CA GLU A 145 24.63 -14.74 13.29
C GLU A 145 24.67 -13.63 14.34
N LYS A 146 24.84 -12.37 13.92
CA LYS A 146 25.04 -11.20 14.80
C LYS A 146 26.20 -11.39 15.78
N LYS A 147 27.28 -12.05 15.33
CA LYS A 147 28.53 -12.23 16.07
C LYS A 147 29.60 -11.25 15.62
#